data_AF-A0A7X1BSL9-F1
#
_entry.id   AF-A0A7X1BSL9-F1
#
_cell.length_a   1.000
_cell.length_b   1.000
_cell.length_c   1.000
_cell.angle_alpha   90.00
_cell.angle_beta   90.00
_cell.angle_gamma   90.00
#
_symmetry.space_group_name_H-M   'P 1'
#
loop_
_entity.id
_entity.type
_entity.pdbx_description
1 polymer ?
#
loop_
_entity_poly.entity_id
_entity_poly.type
_entity_poly.pdbx_seq_one_letter_code
_entity_poly.pdbx_strand_id
1 'polypeptide(L)'
;MKKSTIIPLIFLLSGCPGGGVPVPQQRSVFKQGDTICFTVNKTDVLERYSIYYSPGRKYTVIKADDGISLKYPDTCFKIKLKHGYIYNISYSLNNKSYSDSFFIDNDGNY
;
A
#
# COMPACT_ATOMS: atom_id res chain seq x y z
N MET A 1 -51.09 -42.87 -4.11
CA MET A 1 -49.74 -42.75 -4.71
C MET A 1 -49.43 -41.29 -4.96
N LYS A 2 -48.45 -40.70 -4.28
CA LYS A 2 -47.65 -39.56 -4.77
C LYS A 2 -46.52 -39.31 -3.77
N LYS A 3 -45.36 -39.91 -4.03
CA LYS A 3 -44.12 -39.61 -3.30
C LYS A 3 -43.60 -38.28 -3.83
N SER A 4 -43.67 -37.23 -3.02
CA SER A 4 -43.06 -35.94 -3.36
C SER A 4 -41.59 -36.00 -2.95
N THR A 5 -40.71 -36.27 -3.91
CA THR A 5 -39.27 -36.26 -3.71
C THR A 5 -38.79 -34.81 -3.73
N ILE A 6 -38.61 -34.21 -2.56
CA ILE A 6 -37.98 -32.89 -2.44
C ILE A 6 -36.47 -33.13 -2.38
N ILE A 7 -35.78 -32.91 -3.50
CA ILE A 7 -34.32 -32.92 -3.57
C ILE A 7 -33.81 -31.57 -3.00
N PRO A 8 -32.89 -31.56 -2.04
CA PRO A 8 -32.37 -30.31 -1.49
C PRO A 8 -31.32 -29.72 -2.43
N LEU A 9 -31.64 -28.56 -2.99
CA LEU A 9 -30.78 -27.75 -3.85
C LEU A 9 -29.72 -26.99 -3.02
N ILE A 10 -28.77 -27.70 -2.40
CA ILE A 10 -27.78 -27.09 -1.48
C ILE A 10 -26.40 -26.85 -2.14
N PHE A 11 -26.17 -27.28 -3.37
CA PHE A 11 -24.84 -27.24 -3.99
C PHE A 11 -24.39 -25.90 -4.61
N LEU A 12 -25.11 -24.78 -4.39
CA LEU A 12 -24.74 -23.48 -4.99
C LEU A 12 -24.11 -22.47 -4.01
N LEU A 13 -23.78 -22.90 -2.78
CA LEU A 13 -23.08 -22.05 -1.79
C LEU A 13 -21.56 -22.17 -1.84
N SER A 14 -20.96 -22.60 -2.97
CA SER A 14 -19.52 -22.37 -3.18
C SER A 14 -19.32 -20.86 -3.37
N GLY A 15 -19.11 -20.16 -2.25
CA GLY A 15 -18.73 -18.75 -2.25
C GLY A 15 -17.55 -18.55 -3.21
N CYS A 16 -17.61 -17.48 -4.01
CA CYS A 16 -16.55 -17.12 -4.94
C CYS A 16 -15.25 -17.00 -4.15
N PRO A 17 -14.26 -17.90 -4.31
CA PRO A 17 -12.97 -17.73 -3.65
C PRO A 17 -12.32 -16.54 -4.34
N GLY A 18 -12.48 -15.35 -3.75
CA GLY A 18 -11.82 -14.14 -4.21
C GLY A 18 -10.32 -14.32 -4.05
N GLY A 19 -9.67 -14.89 -5.07
CA GLY A 19 -8.22 -14.94 -5.24
C GLY A 19 -7.65 -13.56 -5.57
N GLY A 20 -8.05 -12.55 -4.79
CA GLY A 20 -7.54 -11.20 -4.91
C GLY A 20 -6.12 -11.11 -4.34
N VAL A 21 -5.36 -10.14 -4.85
CA VAL A 21 -4.10 -9.74 -4.22
C VAL A 21 -4.41 -9.35 -2.77
N PRO A 22 -3.65 -9.87 -1.77
CA PRO A 22 -3.86 -9.51 -0.37
C PRO A 22 -3.91 -7.99 -0.21
N VAL A 23 -4.89 -7.50 0.55
CA VAL A 23 -4.99 -6.08 0.88
C VAL A 23 -3.66 -5.65 1.52
N PRO A 24 -3.05 -4.54 1.04
CA PRO A 24 -1.81 -4.05 1.63
C PRO A 24 -1.95 -3.88 3.14
N GLN A 25 -0.96 -4.35 3.89
CA GLN A 25 -0.97 -4.20 5.34
C GLN A 25 -0.60 -2.77 5.71
N GLN A 26 -1.36 -2.14 6.62
CA GLN A 26 -0.99 -0.82 7.11
C GLN A 26 0.33 -0.91 7.89
N ARG A 27 1.35 -0.19 7.42
CA ARG A 27 2.67 -0.10 8.07
C ARG A 27 3.27 1.26 7.76
N SER A 28 3.53 2.05 8.80
CA SER A 28 4.14 3.36 8.63
C SER A 28 5.57 3.29 8.15
N VAL A 29 5.94 4.22 7.27
CA VAL A 29 7.33 4.42 6.85
C VAL A 29 8.07 5.28 7.88
N PHE A 30 9.39 5.15 7.93
CA PHE A 30 10.23 6.01 8.77
C PHE A 30 10.44 7.36 8.06
N LYS A 31 10.27 8.46 8.79
CA LYS A 31 10.31 9.82 8.26
C LYS A 31 11.26 10.67 9.12
N GLN A 32 12.19 11.36 8.50
CA GLN A 32 13.13 12.27 9.17
C GLN A 32 13.41 13.48 8.28
N GLY A 33 12.81 14.63 8.60
CA GLY A 33 12.78 15.80 7.72
C GLY A 33 12.25 15.41 6.35
N ASP A 34 12.92 15.83 5.28
CA ASP A 34 12.56 15.50 3.89
C ASP A 34 12.89 14.05 3.49
N THR A 35 13.38 13.21 4.41
CA THR A 35 13.78 11.83 4.09
C THR A 35 12.69 10.84 4.49
N ILE A 36 12.26 10.02 3.53
CA ILE A 36 11.36 8.90 3.76
C ILE A 36 12.12 7.60 3.50
N CYS A 37 12.18 6.73 4.51
CA CYS A 37 12.73 5.38 4.42
C CYS A 37 11.60 4.35 4.49
N PHE A 38 11.44 3.56 3.43
CA PHE A 38 10.42 2.50 3.38
C PHE A 38 10.67 1.39 4.42
N THR A 39 11.93 1.17 4.76
CA THR A 39 12.37 0.32 5.87
C THR A 39 13.75 0.77 6.32
N VAL A 40 14.03 0.63 7.61
CA VAL A 40 15.37 0.79 8.19
C VAL A 40 15.99 -0.56 8.57
N ASN A 41 15.24 -1.66 8.37
CA ASN A 41 15.73 -3.00 8.61
C ASN A 41 16.61 -3.44 7.43
N LYS A 42 17.87 -3.81 7.71
CA LYS A 42 18.86 -4.22 6.71
C LYS A 42 18.54 -5.54 6.01
N THR A 43 17.64 -6.35 6.58
CA THR A 43 17.22 -7.62 5.98
C THR A 43 16.11 -7.44 4.96
N ASP A 44 15.37 -6.33 5.03
CA ASP A 44 14.25 -6.06 4.14
C ASP A 44 14.75 -5.59 2.76
N VAL A 45 14.12 -6.10 1.71
CA VAL A 45 14.32 -5.68 0.32
C VAL A 45 13.07 -4.93 -0.15
N LEU A 46 13.24 -3.68 -0.54
CA LEU A 46 12.23 -2.88 -1.22
C LEU A 46 12.21 -3.23 -2.70
N GLU A 47 11.03 -3.63 -3.18
CA GLU A 47 10.86 -4.13 -4.56
C GLU A 47 10.02 -3.19 -5.43
N ARG A 48 9.12 -2.43 -4.79
CA ARG A 48 8.24 -1.47 -5.43
C ARG A 48 7.84 -0.39 -4.43
N TYR A 49 7.66 0.83 -4.91
CA TYR A 49 6.98 1.86 -4.13
C TYR A 49 6.26 2.88 -5.01
N SER A 50 5.27 3.54 -4.43
CA SER A 50 4.66 4.76 -4.95
C SER A 50 4.30 5.68 -3.80
N ILE A 51 4.53 6.97 -4.00
CA ILE A 51 4.13 8.05 -3.09
C ILE A 51 3.31 9.01 -3.92
N TYR A 52 2.08 9.27 -3.49
CA TYR A 52 1.14 10.08 -4.23
C TYR A 52 0.23 10.89 -3.31
N TYR A 53 -0.38 11.92 -3.87
CA TYR A 53 -1.43 12.73 -3.23
C TYR A 53 -2.48 13.11 -4.28
N SER A 54 -3.66 13.54 -3.84
CA SER A 54 -4.81 13.75 -4.74
C SER A 54 -5.39 15.17 -4.68
N PRO A 55 -4.67 16.20 -5.16
CA PRO A 55 -5.18 17.57 -5.18
C PRO A 55 -6.42 17.66 -6.08
N GLY A 56 -7.54 18.15 -5.55
CA GLY A 56 -8.77 18.30 -6.32
C GLY A 56 -9.24 16.99 -6.98
N ARG A 57 -9.06 15.84 -6.32
CA ARG A 57 -9.34 14.48 -6.84
C ARG A 57 -8.45 14.01 -7.99
N LYS A 58 -7.39 14.74 -8.35
CA LYS A 58 -6.42 14.33 -9.37
C LYS A 58 -5.29 13.51 -8.74
N TYR A 59 -5.19 12.23 -9.07
CA TYR A 59 -4.08 11.38 -8.62
C TYR A 59 -2.73 11.92 -9.12
N THR A 60 -1.85 12.31 -8.21
CA THR A 60 -0.54 12.91 -8.52
C THR A 60 0.57 12.12 -7.84
N VAL A 61 1.38 11.43 -8.65
CA VAL A 61 2.55 10.67 -8.18
C VAL A 61 3.72 11.62 -7.95
N ILE A 62 4.33 11.55 -6.77
CA ILE A 62 5.56 12.28 -6.42
C ILE A 62 6.79 11.47 -6.83
N LYS A 63 6.80 10.20 -6.47
CA LYS A 63 7.89 9.28 -6.73
C LYS A 63 7.35 7.86 -6.75
N ALA A 64 7.74 7.09 -7.75
CA ALA A 64 7.41 5.67 -7.84
C ALA A 64 8.51 4.94 -8.59
N ASP A 65 8.66 3.67 -8.28
CA ASP A 65 9.53 2.76 -8.99
C ASP A 65 9.04 1.32 -8.76
N ASP A 66 9.34 0.43 -9.70
CA ASP A 66 8.90 -0.97 -9.69
C ASP A 66 9.98 -1.88 -10.28
N GLY A 67 10.03 -3.14 -9.84
CA GLY A 67 11.06 -4.08 -10.25
C GLY A 67 12.47 -3.73 -9.73
N ILE A 68 12.55 -2.99 -8.62
CA ILE A 68 13.81 -2.62 -7.98
C ILE A 68 14.22 -3.66 -6.93
N SER A 69 15.44 -3.57 -6.42
CA SER A 69 15.91 -4.37 -5.30
C SER A 69 16.84 -3.53 -4.44
N LEU A 70 16.24 -2.78 -3.50
CA LEU A 70 16.96 -1.86 -2.62
C LEU A 70 16.94 -2.37 -1.19
N LYS A 71 18.06 -2.26 -0.50
CA LYS A 71 18.18 -2.53 0.94
C LYS A 71 18.57 -1.24 1.66
N TYR A 72 18.24 -1.14 2.95
CA TYR A 72 18.70 0.00 3.75
C TYR A 72 20.24 0.11 3.68
N PRO A 73 20.82 1.30 3.39
CA PRO A 73 20.20 2.63 3.43
C PRO A 73 19.57 3.13 2.11
N ASP A 74 19.67 2.39 1.01
CA ASP A 74 19.19 2.84 -0.32
C ASP A 74 17.66 2.89 -0.43
N THR A 75 16.95 2.38 0.58
CA THR A 75 15.49 2.51 0.74
C THR A 75 15.04 3.89 1.22
N CYS A 76 15.97 4.81 1.48
CA CYS A 76 15.73 6.16 1.97
C CYS A 76 15.85 7.19 0.85
N PHE A 77 14.79 7.95 0.61
CA PHE A 77 14.75 8.98 -0.42
C PHE A 77 14.50 10.35 0.18
N LYS A 78 15.20 11.36 -0.32
CA LYS A 78 14.84 12.76 -0.11
C LYS A 78 13.68 13.13 -1.02
N ILE A 79 12.59 13.58 -0.43
CA ILE A 79 11.33 13.86 -1.11
C ILE A 79 10.82 15.22 -0.66
N LYS A 80 10.64 16.12 -1.63
CA LYS A 80 10.01 17.41 -1.37
C LYS A 80 8.49 17.25 -1.40
N LEU A 81 7.87 17.31 -0.25
CA LEU A 81 6.42 17.26 -0.10
C LEU A 81 5.82 18.67 -0.13
N LYS A 82 4.60 18.78 -0.62
CA LYS A 82 3.81 20.01 -0.59
C LYS A 82 2.97 20.03 0.67
N HIS A 83 2.85 21.22 1.24
CA HIS A 83 2.07 21.46 2.44
C HIS A 83 0.56 21.40 2.14
N GLY A 84 -0.23 21.06 3.16
CA GLY A 84 -1.69 21.02 3.09
C GLY A 84 -2.27 19.80 2.35
N TYR A 85 -1.53 18.69 2.29
CA TYR A 85 -1.97 17.49 1.57
C TYR A 85 -1.82 16.20 2.36
N ILE A 86 -2.74 15.27 2.12
CA ILE A 86 -2.61 13.87 2.55
C ILE A 86 -1.82 13.12 1.49
N TYR A 87 -0.71 12.54 1.92
CA TYR A 87 0.12 11.64 1.14
C TYR A 87 -0.23 10.20 1.46
N ASN A 88 -0.29 9.39 0.41
CA ASN A 88 -0.46 7.96 0.50
C ASN A 88 0.76 7.28 -0.09
N ILE A 89 1.17 6.21 0.56
CA ILE A 89 2.30 5.39 0.18
C ILE A 89 1.81 3.97 -0.03
N SER A 90 2.22 3.36 -1.13
CA SER A 90 2.06 1.93 -1.38
C SER A 90 3.42 1.36 -1.71
N TYR A 91 3.83 0.28 -1.05
CA TYR A 91 5.17 -0.29 -1.23
C TYR A 91 5.20 -1.78 -0.93
N SER A 92 6.22 -2.46 -1.43
CA SER A 92 6.42 -3.89 -1.18
C SER A 92 7.78 -4.14 -0.54
N LEU A 93 7.81 -4.87 0.58
CA LEU A 93 9.02 -5.37 1.21
C LEU A 93 8.98 -6.89 1.25
N ASN A 94 10.03 -7.56 0.78
CA ASN A 94 10.16 -9.02 0.81
C ASN A 94 8.90 -9.74 0.25
N ASN A 95 8.40 -9.29 -0.89
CA ASN A 95 7.19 -9.77 -1.59
C ASN A 95 5.87 -9.56 -0.83
N LYS A 96 5.84 -8.68 0.17
CA LYS A 96 4.63 -8.31 0.91
C LYS A 96 4.29 -6.85 0.70
N SER A 97 3.03 -6.57 0.37
CA SER A 97 2.55 -5.20 0.14
C SER A 97 2.11 -4.52 1.43
N TYR A 98 2.45 -3.24 1.53
CA TYR A 98 2.18 -2.36 2.65
C TYR A 98 1.63 -1.01 2.18
N SER A 99 0.91 -0.34 3.07
CA SER A 99 0.44 1.03 2.88
C SER A 99 0.74 1.92 4.08
N ASP A 100 1.01 3.20 3.82
CA ASP A 100 1.03 4.26 4.83
C ASP A 100 0.25 5.48 4.32
N SER A 101 -0.24 6.29 5.24
CA SER A 101 -0.87 7.57 4.91
C SER A 101 -0.57 8.59 5.99
N PHE A 102 -0.24 9.81 5.60
CA PHE A 102 0.03 10.90 6.53
C PHE A 102 -0.32 12.25 5.91
N PHE A 103 -0.66 13.20 6.76
CA PHE A 103 -0.93 14.58 6.38
C PHE A 103 0.34 15.41 6.53
N ILE A 104 0.54 16.39 5.66
CA ILE A 104 1.49 17.49 5.88
C ILE A 104 0.67 18.75 6.09
N ASP A 105 0.79 19.38 7.25
CA ASP A 105 0.11 20.63 7.53
C ASP A 105 0.68 21.81 6.70
N ASN A 106 0.18 23.02 6.92
CA ASN A 106 0.62 24.20 6.17
C ASN A 106 2.01 24.69 6.59
N ASP A 107 2.48 24.28 7.76
CA ASP A 107 3.77 24.66 8.34
C ASP A 107 4.87 23.62 8.04
N GLY A 108 4.49 22.49 7.42
CA GLY A 108 5.41 21.42 7.01
C GLY A 108 5.56 20.29 8.03
N ASN A 109 4.67 20.21 9.03
CA ASN A 109 4.69 19.15 10.04
C ASN A 109 3.80 17.96 9.64
N TYR A 110 4.15 16.80 10.17
CA TYR A 110 3.44 15.52 10.00
C TYR A 110 2.31 15.31 11.00
#